data_AF-A0A1F8T8L4-F1
#
_entry.id   AF-A0A1F8T8L4-F1
#
_cell.length_a   1.000
_cell.length_b   1.000
_cell.length_c   1.000
_cell.angle_alpha   90.00
_cell.angle_beta   90.00
_cell.angle_gamma   90.00
#
_symmetry.space_group_name_H-M   'P 1'
#
loop_
_entity.id
_entity.type
_entity.pdbx_description
1 polymer ?
#
loop_
_entity_poly.entity_id
_entity_poly.type
_entity_poly.pdbx_seq_one_letter_code
_entity_poly.pdbx_strand_id
1 'polypeptide(L)'
;MNMLDSLTQRKWVLPGIALVVGLVLGVGYAWGINPVKWVEGTPEQLRADLQRDFLRMAIDSYSINRDVDQAIKRYQSLGARAQQTLEEIGANPDKTRPTDIQNFRAVVEIFKPSAEPQATDVPVGGLSGITRLALPVCGGTIVLGLVLAAVFLLRDRVRLRGTPTMSEEEAAARMNLGSGPLPRASRSGQGADTSQEPLATFRTIYALGDDLYDDSFSIESGTGDFLGECGVGIGDVIGVGDPKKVSALEVWLFDKNDIQTVTKVLMSRYAFQDGATHNRLAAKGDPSLAESGGVIYLQTASLEVEARVVDLVYGEGALPPESFFERATIELRAWSRGN
;
A
#
# COMPACT_ATOMS: atom_id res chain seq x y z
N MET A 1 -26.36 -28.12 28.27
CA MET A 1 -26.56 -26.75 27.76
C MET A 1 -25.30 -26.34 27.03
N ASN A 2 -25.43 -26.01 25.75
CA ASN A 2 -24.34 -26.09 24.78
C ASN A 2 -23.40 -24.86 24.84
N MET A 3 -22.11 -25.13 24.73
CA MET A 3 -21.01 -24.15 24.63
C MET A 3 -21.13 -23.18 23.42
N LEU A 4 -22.11 -23.44 22.52
CA LEU A 4 -22.47 -22.59 21.39
C LEU A 4 -23.33 -21.38 21.80
N ASP A 5 -24.06 -21.45 22.92
CA ASP A 5 -24.94 -20.36 23.37
C ASP A 5 -24.16 -19.21 24.03
N SER A 6 -22.95 -19.48 24.56
CA SER A 6 -22.09 -18.43 25.15
C SER A 6 -21.32 -17.63 24.10
N LEU A 7 -21.05 -18.21 22.92
CA LEU A 7 -20.37 -17.53 21.82
C LEU A 7 -21.30 -16.58 21.06
N THR A 8 -22.60 -16.87 20.98
CA THR A 8 -23.59 -16.05 20.27
C THR A 8 -24.08 -14.83 21.08
N GLN A 9 -23.80 -14.78 22.39
CA GLN A 9 -24.10 -13.62 23.26
C GLN A 9 -23.17 -12.41 23.04
N ARG A 10 -22.02 -12.62 22.39
CA ARG A 10 -21.05 -11.54 22.15
C ARG A 10 -21.39 -10.83 20.84
N LYS A 11 -21.78 -9.56 20.93
CA LYS A 11 -22.33 -8.73 19.82
C LYS A 11 -21.51 -8.75 18.51
N TRP A 12 -20.23 -9.10 18.57
CA TRP A 12 -19.29 -9.12 17.44
C TRP A 12 -19.09 -10.50 16.78
N VAL A 13 -19.57 -11.59 17.39
CA VAL A 13 -19.35 -12.95 16.87
C VAL A 13 -20.24 -13.25 15.67
N LEU A 14 -21.51 -12.82 15.71
CA LEU A 14 -22.42 -12.96 14.56
C LEU A 14 -21.91 -12.23 13.29
N PRO A 15 -21.50 -10.95 13.33
CA PRO A 15 -20.97 -10.29 12.13
C PRO A 15 -19.64 -10.88 11.67
N GLY A 16 -18.78 -11.34 12.59
CA GLY A 16 -17.54 -12.04 12.24
C GLY A 16 -17.79 -13.33 11.48
N ILE A 17 -18.74 -14.16 11.93
CA ILE A 17 -19.10 -15.41 11.24
C ILE A 17 -19.71 -15.11 9.85
N ALA A 18 -20.56 -14.10 9.74
CA ALA A 18 -21.17 -13.71 8.46
C ALA A 18 -20.11 -13.24 7.44
N LEU A 19 -19.09 -12.50 7.89
CA LEU A 19 -17.98 -12.04 7.04
C LEU A 19 -17.14 -13.23 6.54
N VAL A 20 -16.80 -14.17 7.43
CA VAL A 20 -16.03 -15.36 7.06
C VAL A 20 -16.79 -16.22 6.05
N VAL A 21 -18.09 -16.44 6.27
CA VAL A 21 -18.93 -17.20 5.33
C VAL A 21 -19.03 -16.47 3.98
N GLY A 22 -19.17 -15.14 3.98
CA GLY A 22 -19.19 -14.34 2.76
C GLY A 22 -17.89 -14.45 1.95
N LEU A 23 -16.74 -14.40 2.62
CA LEU A 23 -15.44 -14.52 1.97
C LEU A 23 -15.25 -15.90 1.33
N VAL A 24 -15.60 -16.96 2.06
CA VAL A 24 -15.52 -18.35 1.55
C VAL A 24 -16.40 -18.53 0.31
N LEU A 25 -17.63 -17.99 0.32
CA LEU A 25 -18.52 -18.04 -0.84
C LEU A 25 -17.99 -17.20 -2.01
N GLY A 26 -17.40 -16.04 -1.74
CA GLY A 26 -16.78 -15.18 -2.75
C GLY A 26 -15.61 -15.86 -3.45
N VAL A 27 -14.72 -16.52 -2.69
CA VAL A 27 -13.61 -17.29 -3.24
C VAL A 27 -14.13 -18.49 -4.04
N GLY A 28 -15.12 -19.21 -3.52
CA GLY A 28 -15.75 -20.31 -4.25
C GLY A 28 -16.35 -19.88 -5.59
N TYR A 29 -16.99 -18.70 -5.63
CA TYR A 29 -17.53 -18.12 -6.86
C TYR A 29 -16.45 -17.73 -7.86
N ALA A 30 -15.40 -17.03 -7.39
CA ALA A 30 -14.31 -16.54 -8.23
C ALA A 30 -13.52 -17.69 -8.91
N TRP A 31 -13.40 -18.84 -8.25
CA TRP A 31 -12.65 -19.97 -8.81
C TRP A 31 -13.53 -21.02 -9.49
N GLY A 32 -14.80 -21.17 -9.07
CA GLY A 32 -15.71 -22.17 -9.63
C GLY A 32 -16.55 -21.70 -10.81
N ILE A 33 -17.00 -20.44 -10.80
CA ILE A 33 -17.98 -19.94 -11.77
C ILE A 33 -17.35 -18.97 -12.78
N ASN A 34 -16.41 -18.14 -12.36
CA ASN A 34 -15.72 -17.20 -13.25
C ASN A 34 -14.21 -17.15 -12.99
N PRO A 35 -13.47 -18.19 -13.40
CA PRO A 35 -12.03 -18.26 -13.17
C PRO A 35 -11.33 -17.08 -13.85
N VAL A 36 -10.36 -16.51 -13.14
CA VAL A 36 -9.52 -15.42 -13.66
C VAL A 36 -8.73 -15.95 -14.86
N LYS A 37 -9.00 -15.37 -16.03
CA LYS A 37 -8.27 -15.68 -17.27
C LYS A 37 -7.23 -14.60 -17.49
N TRP A 38 -5.96 -14.99 -17.56
CA TRP A 38 -4.89 -14.14 -18.06
C TRP A 38 -5.00 -14.09 -19.57
N VAL A 39 -5.29 -12.92 -20.11
CA VAL A 39 -5.40 -12.64 -21.55
C VAL A 39 -4.30 -11.64 -21.89
N GLU A 40 -3.74 -11.70 -23.11
CA GLU A 40 -2.76 -10.73 -23.61
C GLU A 40 -1.37 -10.76 -22.96
N GLY A 41 -0.88 -11.96 -22.59
CA GLY A 41 0.51 -12.11 -22.15
C GLY A 41 1.53 -11.72 -23.25
N THR A 42 2.56 -10.97 -22.88
CA THR A 42 3.62 -10.53 -23.80
C THR A 42 4.77 -11.55 -23.86
N PRO A 43 5.57 -11.58 -24.96
CA PRO A 43 6.75 -12.45 -25.06
C PRO A 43 7.78 -12.26 -23.94
N GLU A 44 7.81 -11.09 -23.31
CA GLU A 44 8.63 -10.80 -22.12
C GLU A 44 8.29 -11.71 -20.92
N GLN A 45 7.03 -12.12 -20.78
CA GLN A 45 6.57 -12.97 -19.67
C GLN A 45 6.85 -14.47 -19.91
N LEU A 46 7.36 -14.83 -21.09
CA LEU A 46 7.68 -16.22 -21.40
C LEU A 46 8.85 -16.73 -20.57
N ARG A 47 8.88 -18.06 -20.34
CA ARG A 47 10.05 -18.74 -19.76
C ARG A 47 11.26 -18.59 -20.69
N ALA A 48 12.47 -18.62 -20.12
CA ALA A 48 13.72 -18.34 -20.85
C ALA A 48 14.00 -19.27 -22.05
N ASP A 49 13.54 -20.52 -22.02
CA ASP A 49 13.56 -21.43 -23.18
C ASP A 49 12.62 -20.96 -24.30
N LEU A 50 11.40 -20.58 -23.96
CA LEU A 50 10.40 -20.08 -24.91
C LEU A 50 10.77 -18.71 -25.47
N GLN A 51 11.43 -17.85 -24.71
CA GLN A 51 12.00 -16.59 -25.20
C GLN A 51 13.05 -16.83 -26.29
N ARG A 52 13.93 -17.82 -26.10
CA ARG A 52 14.91 -18.23 -27.10
C ARG A 52 14.23 -18.77 -28.35
N ASP A 53 13.24 -19.64 -28.22
CA ASP A 53 12.52 -20.21 -29.36
C ASP A 53 11.72 -19.13 -30.12
N PHE A 54 11.09 -18.20 -29.41
CA PHE A 54 10.44 -17.04 -30.01
C PHE A 54 11.43 -16.20 -30.81
N LEU A 55 12.60 -15.87 -30.24
CA LEU A 55 13.58 -15.03 -30.92
C LEU A 55 14.21 -15.77 -32.12
N ARG A 56 14.40 -17.09 -32.04
CA ARG A 56 14.79 -17.91 -33.20
C ARG A 56 13.76 -17.84 -34.33
N MET A 57 12.47 -17.93 -34.01
CA MET A 57 11.41 -17.75 -35.01
C MET A 57 11.39 -16.34 -35.61
N ALA A 58 11.71 -15.31 -34.81
CA ALA A 58 11.83 -13.94 -35.31
C ALA A 58 13.02 -13.79 -36.28
N ILE A 59 14.17 -14.39 -35.96
CA ILE A 59 15.36 -14.41 -36.82
C ILE A 59 15.07 -15.16 -38.13
N ASP A 60 14.45 -16.34 -38.04
CA ASP A 60 14.11 -17.16 -39.21
C ASP A 60 13.11 -16.44 -40.12
N SER A 61 12.04 -15.87 -39.54
CA SER A 61 11.05 -15.07 -40.26
C SER A 61 11.66 -13.85 -40.94
N TYR A 62 12.62 -13.18 -40.30
CA TYR A 62 13.37 -12.07 -40.91
C TYR A 62 14.25 -12.55 -42.07
N SER A 63 14.88 -13.72 -41.95
CA SER A 63 15.73 -14.27 -43.01
C SER A 63 14.97 -14.53 -44.32
N ILE A 64 13.70 -14.92 -44.20
CA ILE A 64 12.80 -15.23 -45.32
C ILE A 64 12.10 -13.96 -45.83
N ASN A 65 11.43 -13.22 -44.94
CA ASN A 65 10.54 -12.12 -45.33
C ASN A 65 11.25 -10.78 -45.48
N ARG A 66 12.45 -10.61 -44.90
CA ARG A 66 13.22 -9.36 -44.87
C ARG A 66 12.45 -8.15 -44.33
N ASP A 67 11.42 -8.41 -43.53
CA ASP A 67 10.61 -7.38 -42.87
C ASP A 67 11.31 -6.88 -41.60
N VAL A 68 11.95 -5.72 -41.73
CA VAL A 68 12.72 -5.06 -40.66
C VAL A 68 11.79 -4.60 -39.53
N ASP A 69 10.64 -4.02 -39.86
CA ASP A 69 9.73 -3.45 -38.86
C ASP A 69 9.17 -4.54 -37.94
N GLN A 70 8.79 -5.69 -38.51
CA GLN A 70 8.37 -6.82 -37.70
C GLN A 70 9.50 -7.44 -36.89
N ALA A 71 10.71 -7.53 -37.46
CA ALA A 71 11.88 -8.06 -36.76
C ALA A 71 12.20 -7.24 -35.50
N ILE A 72 12.20 -5.91 -35.62
CA ILE A 72 12.44 -4.99 -34.50
C ILE A 72 11.30 -5.04 -33.48
N LYS A 73 10.04 -5.05 -33.91
CA LYS A 73 8.90 -5.18 -32.99
C LYS A 73 8.95 -6.46 -32.16
N ARG A 74 9.28 -7.59 -32.79
CA ARG A 74 9.43 -8.89 -32.09
C ARG A 74 10.64 -8.91 -31.17
N TYR A 75 11.74 -8.27 -31.55
CA TYR A 75 12.90 -8.13 -30.67
C TYR A 75 12.57 -7.26 -29.45
N GLN A 76 11.90 -6.12 -29.65
CA GLN A 76 11.49 -5.22 -28.56
C GLN A 76 10.45 -5.84 -27.62
N SER A 77 9.55 -6.70 -28.12
CA SER A 77 8.53 -7.35 -27.30
C SER A 77 9.07 -8.39 -26.31
N LEU A 78 10.37 -8.75 -26.41
CA LEU A 78 11.08 -9.54 -25.39
C LEU A 78 11.51 -8.70 -24.18
N GLY A 79 11.45 -7.37 -24.27
CA GLY A 79 11.81 -6.46 -23.20
C GLY A 79 13.30 -6.54 -22.84
N ALA A 80 13.59 -6.41 -21.54
CA ALA A 80 14.97 -6.29 -21.03
C ALA A 80 15.88 -7.48 -21.36
N ARG A 81 15.31 -8.67 -21.59
CA ARG A 81 16.08 -9.89 -21.87
C ARG A 81 16.44 -10.06 -23.34
N ALA A 82 15.90 -9.26 -24.25
CA ALA A 82 16.08 -9.42 -25.69
C ALA A 82 17.56 -9.48 -26.10
N GLN A 83 18.39 -8.60 -25.54
CA GLN A 83 19.83 -8.57 -25.82
C GLN A 83 20.54 -9.83 -25.34
N GLN A 84 20.29 -10.23 -24.09
CA GLN A 84 20.84 -11.45 -23.51
C GLN A 84 20.43 -12.69 -24.34
N THR A 85 19.16 -12.80 -24.71
CA THR A 85 18.64 -13.91 -25.52
C THR A 85 19.30 -13.95 -26.90
N LEU A 86 19.55 -12.80 -27.54
CA LEU A 86 20.24 -12.73 -28.83
C LEU A 86 21.72 -13.17 -28.72
N GLU A 87 22.39 -12.81 -27.64
CA GLU A 87 23.76 -13.26 -27.35
C GLU A 87 23.83 -14.77 -27.11
N GLU A 88 22.90 -15.31 -26.33
CA GLU A 88 22.78 -16.74 -26.07
C GLU A 88 22.51 -17.55 -27.36
N ILE A 89 21.65 -17.04 -28.25
CA ILE A 89 21.41 -17.66 -29.57
C ILE A 89 22.66 -17.56 -30.45
N GLY A 90 23.41 -16.45 -30.39
CA GLY A 90 24.68 -16.33 -31.09
C GLY A 90 25.73 -17.33 -30.62
N ALA A 91 25.79 -17.60 -29.30
CA ALA A 91 26.68 -18.58 -28.70
C ALA A 91 26.23 -20.03 -28.97
N ASN A 92 24.93 -20.29 -29.05
CA ASN A 92 24.36 -21.60 -29.37
C ASN A 92 23.24 -21.49 -30.43
N PRO A 93 23.62 -21.48 -31.72
CA PRO A 93 22.69 -21.28 -32.83
C PRO A 93 21.61 -22.36 -32.97
N ASP A 94 21.88 -23.57 -32.47
CA ASP A 94 21.04 -24.76 -32.66
C ASP A 94 20.59 -24.92 -34.12
N LYS A 95 19.30 -24.66 -34.43
CA LYS A 95 18.70 -24.79 -35.77
C LYS A 95 18.74 -23.52 -36.61
N THR A 96 19.18 -22.39 -36.04
CA THR A 96 19.22 -21.10 -36.73
C THR A 96 20.57 -20.93 -37.43
N ARG A 97 20.55 -20.52 -38.70
CA ARG A 97 21.80 -20.35 -39.46
C ARG A 97 22.62 -19.18 -38.88
N PRO A 98 23.94 -19.34 -38.67
CA PRO A 98 24.78 -18.27 -38.13
C PRO A 98 24.72 -16.97 -38.95
N THR A 99 24.57 -17.06 -40.27
CA THR A 99 24.41 -15.90 -41.16
C THR A 99 23.15 -15.10 -40.89
N ASP A 100 22.05 -15.77 -40.52
CA ASP A 100 20.77 -15.10 -40.25
C ASP A 100 20.80 -14.37 -38.92
N ILE A 101 21.48 -14.97 -37.92
CA ILE A 101 21.73 -14.33 -36.62
C ILE A 101 22.54 -13.05 -36.81
N GLN A 102 23.61 -13.08 -37.62
CA GLN A 102 24.43 -11.90 -37.88
C GLN A 102 23.66 -10.81 -38.63
N ASN A 103 22.88 -11.19 -39.64
CA ASN A 103 22.02 -10.24 -40.38
C ASN A 103 20.97 -9.60 -39.46
N PHE A 104 20.37 -10.39 -38.57
CA PHE A 104 19.39 -9.91 -37.59
C PHE A 104 20.03 -8.99 -36.56
N ARG A 105 21.22 -9.34 -36.04
CA ARG A 105 21.99 -8.49 -35.11
C ARG A 105 22.32 -7.13 -35.73
N ALA A 106 22.78 -7.11 -36.98
CA ALA A 106 23.09 -5.85 -37.67
C ALA A 106 21.87 -4.94 -37.77
N VAL A 107 20.69 -5.50 -38.07
CA VAL A 107 19.44 -4.72 -38.11
C VAL A 107 19.02 -4.25 -36.73
N VAL A 108 19.09 -5.11 -35.71
CA VAL A 108 18.79 -4.71 -34.32
C VAL A 108 19.74 -3.60 -33.84
N GLU A 109 21.02 -3.64 -34.18
CA GLU A 109 21.98 -2.60 -33.79
C GLU A 109 21.70 -1.26 -34.49
N ILE A 110 21.30 -1.27 -35.76
CA ILE A 110 20.94 -0.05 -36.52
C ILE A 110 19.67 0.60 -35.98
N PHE A 111 18.67 -0.22 -35.62
CA PHE A 111 17.35 0.23 -35.19
C PHE A 111 17.15 0.14 -33.68
N LYS A 112 18.22 -0.05 -32.90
CA LYS A 112 18.20 0.04 -31.45
C LYS A 112 17.85 1.49 -31.11
N PRO A 113 16.67 1.78 -30.52
CA PRO A 113 16.48 3.09 -29.95
C PRO A 113 17.57 3.28 -28.90
N SER A 114 18.34 4.38 -29.02
CA SER A 114 19.22 4.81 -27.95
C SER A 114 18.38 4.83 -26.68
N ALA A 115 18.74 4.01 -25.70
CA ALA A 115 18.01 3.87 -24.46
C ALA A 115 18.21 5.15 -23.64
N GLU A 116 17.50 6.22 -23.99
CA GLU A 116 16.95 7.12 -22.99
C GLU A 116 15.71 6.43 -22.41
N PRO A 117 15.52 6.43 -21.08
CA PRO A 117 14.35 5.84 -20.45
C PRO A 117 13.13 6.71 -20.74
N GLN A 118 12.55 6.57 -21.92
CA GLN A 118 11.15 6.91 -22.14
C GLN A 118 10.33 5.78 -21.56
N ALA A 119 9.96 5.94 -20.28
CA ALA A 119 8.74 5.34 -19.77
C ALA A 119 7.59 5.86 -20.64
N THR A 120 7.24 5.10 -21.68
CA THR A 120 5.93 5.21 -22.28
C THR A 120 4.96 4.61 -21.30
N ASP A 121 4.34 5.47 -20.51
CA ASP A 121 3.05 5.22 -19.90
C ASP A 121 2.12 4.65 -20.97
N VAL A 122 1.81 3.38 -20.86
CA VAL A 122 0.62 2.84 -21.51
C VAL A 122 -0.57 3.59 -20.91
N PRO A 123 -1.41 4.26 -21.71
CA PRO A 123 -2.67 4.75 -21.19
C PRO A 123 -3.44 3.52 -20.77
N VAL A 124 -3.65 3.37 -19.46
CA VAL A 124 -4.58 2.40 -18.89
C VAL A 124 -5.92 2.70 -19.55
N GLY A 125 -6.27 1.87 -20.53
CA GLY A 125 -7.49 1.95 -21.29
C GLY A 125 -8.66 2.07 -20.32
N GLY A 126 -9.37 3.17 -20.45
CA GLY A 126 -10.32 3.65 -19.47
C GLY A 126 -11.36 2.61 -19.04
N LEU A 127 -11.76 2.80 -17.80
CA LEU A 127 -12.87 2.25 -17.01
C LEU A 127 -14.24 2.08 -17.72
N SER A 128 -14.37 2.18 -19.03
CA SER A 128 -15.68 2.15 -19.71
C SER A 128 -16.34 0.77 -19.80
N GLY A 129 -15.61 -0.33 -19.59
CA GLY A 129 -16.19 -1.69 -19.60
C GLY A 129 -16.69 -2.19 -18.24
N ILE A 130 -15.98 -1.85 -17.15
CA ILE A 130 -16.26 -2.37 -15.80
C ILE A 130 -17.42 -1.60 -15.13
N THR A 131 -17.65 -0.36 -15.55
CA THR A 131 -18.64 0.55 -14.93
C THR A 131 -20.10 0.16 -15.18
N ARG A 132 -20.41 -0.74 -16.13
CA ARG A 132 -21.80 -1.12 -16.45
C ARG A 132 -22.29 -2.43 -15.83
N LEU A 133 -21.43 -3.26 -15.25
CA LEU A 133 -21.85 -4.51 -14.60
C LEU A 133 -21.52 -4.59 -13.10
N ALA A 134 -20.58 -3.78 -12.59
CA ALA A 134 -20.27 -3.73 -11.15
C ALA A 134 -21.32 -2.96 -10.33
N LEU A 135 -21.97 -1.96 -10.94
CA LEU A 135 -22.95 -1.08 -10.27
C LEU A 135 -24.22 -1.79 -9.75
N PRO A 136 -24.87 -2.73 -10.48
CA PRO A 136 -26.04 -3.42 -9.95
C PRO A 136 -25.72 -4.49 -8.90
N VAL A 137 -24.52 -5.11 -8.96
CA VAL A 137 -24.13 -6.20 -8.04
C VAL A 137 -23.65 -5.64 -6.70
N CYS A 138 -22.81 -4.59 -6.70
CA CYS A 138 -22.38 -3.92 -5.47
C CYS A 138 -23.48 -3.03 -4.88
N GLY A 139 -24.35 -2.44 -5.72
CA GLY A 139 -25.51 -1.69 -5.25
C GLY A 139 -26.52 -2.58 -4.52
N GLY A 140 -26.77 -3.80 -5.03
CA GLY A 140 -27.69 -4.75 -4.42
C GLY A 140 -27.25 -5.22 -3.02
N THR A 141 -25.95 -5.49 -2.84
CA THR A 141 -25.41 -5.93 -1.54
C THR A 141 -25.38 -4.80 -0.50
N ILE A 142 -25.07 -3.55 -0.92
CA ILE A 142 -25.11 -2.38 -0.04
C ILE A 142 -26.54 -2.04 0.38
N VAL A 143 -27.50 -2.08 -0.56
CA VAL A 143 -28.92 -1.82 -0.24
C VAL A 143 -29.48 -2.89 0.68
N LEU A 144 -29.16 -4.17 0.46
CA LEU A 144 -29.58 -5.25 1.36
C LEU A 144 -28.95 -5.10 2.75
N GLY A 145 -27.68 -4.71 2.84
CA GLY A 145 -27.00 -4.40 4.10
C GLY A 145 -27.65 -3.24 4.86
N LEU A 146 -27.98 -2.14 4.16
CA LEU A 146 -28.63 -0.98 4.76
C LEU A 146 -30.06 -1.29 5.23
N VAL A 147 -30.83 -2.09 4.47
CA VAL A 147 -32.17 -2.51 4.87
C VAL A 147 -32.12 -3.40 6.12
N LEU A 148 -31.18 -4.34 6.19
CA LEU A 148 -31.01 -5.19 7.36
C LEU A 148 -30.56 -4.37 8.60
N ALA A 149 -29.65 -3.41 8.42
CA ALA A 149 -29.23 -2.50 9.48
C ALA A 149 -30.39 -1.62 10.00
N ALA A 150 -31.21 -1.07 9.08
CA ALA A 150 -32.39 -0.28 9.45
C ALA A 150 -33.43 -1.10 10.22
N VAL A 151 -33.70 -2.34 9.77
CA VAL A 151 -34.61 -3.27 10.48
C VAL A 151 -34.08 -3.60 11.87
N PHE A 152 -32.76 -3.81 12.02
CA PHE A 152 -32.14 -4.11 13.31
C PHE A 152 -32.24 -2.93 14.29
N LEU A 153 -31.95 -1.71 13.84
CA LEU A 153 -32.05 -0.48 14.65
C LEU A 153 -33.49 -0.15 15.05
N LEU A 154 -34.47 -0.38 14.17
CA LEU A 154 -35.89 -0.21 14.49
C LEU A 154 -36.39 -1.26 15.49
N ARG A 155 -35.87 -2.49 15.44
CA ARG A 155 -36.24 -3.57 16.36
C ARG A 155 -35.69 -3.33 17.77
N ASP A 156 -34.51 -2.72 17.90
CA ASP A 156 -33.92 -2.33 19.18
C ASP A 156 -34.68 -1.16 19.84
N ARG A 157 -35.17 -0.20 19.04
CA ARG A 157 -36.02 0.91 19.52
C ARG A 157 -37.38 0.45 20.06
N VAL A 158 -37.91 -0.68 19.58
CA VAL A 158 -39.20 -1.24 20.03
C VAL A 158 -39.03 -2.12 21.29
N ARG A 159 -37.86 -2.72 21.52
CA ARG A 159 -37.58 -3.53 22.72
C ARG A 159 -37.29 -2.72 23.98
N LEU A 160 -36.88 -1.45 23.84
CA LEU A 160 -36.59 -0.54 24.96
C LEU A 160 -37.84 0.18 25.54
N ARG A 161 -39.05 -0.20 25.11
CA ARG A 161 -40.33 0.37 25.60
C ARG A 161 -41.12 -0.54 26.56
N GLY A 162 -40.51 -1.62 27.05
CA GLY A 162 -41.08 -2.45 28.13
C GLY A 162 -40.42 -2.15 29.47
N THR A 163 -41.10 -1.43 30.35
CA THR A 163 -40.76 -1.33 31.79
C THR A 163 -40.90 -2.68 32.50
N PRO A 164 -40.04 -2.96 33.50
CA PRO A 164 -40.53 -2.90 34.88
C PRO A 164 -39.56 -2.25 35.88
N THR A 165 -40.18 -1.46 36.78
CA THR A 165 -39.92 -1.26 38.23
C THR A 165 -39.18 -2.42 38.92
N MET A 166 -38.32 -2.30 39.95
CA MET A 166 -37.92 -1.30 40.96
C MET A 166 -36.53 -1.76 41.50
N SER A 167 -35.68 -0.91 42.08
CA SER A 167 -35.71 -0.65 43.53
C SER A 167 -34.81 0.54 43.91
N GLU A 168 -35.39 1.48 44.65
CA GLU A 168 -34.76 2.71 45.14
C GLU A 168 -33.76 2.47 46.28
N GLU A 169 -33.54 1.24 46.71
CA GLU A 169 -32.54 0.89 47.74
C GLU A 169 -31.10 0.83 47.20
N GLU A 170 -30.89 0.56 45.91
CA GLU A 170 -29.53 0.51 45.34
C GLU A 170 -28.97 1.91 45.00
N ALA A 171 -29.85 2.92 44.89
CA ALA A 171 -29.48 4.30 44.57
C ALA A 171 -28.94 5.08 45.78
N ALA A 172 -29.32 4.70 47.01
CA ALA A 172 -28.87 5.38 48.23
C ALA A 172 -27.47 4.95 48.69
N ALA A 173 -26.98 3.78 48.25
CA ALA A 173 -25.69 3.24 48.69
C ALA A 173 -24.46 3.75 47.89
N ARG A 174 -24.67 4.47 46.79
CA ARG A 174 -23.57 5.01 45.95
C ARG A 174 -23.27 6.49 46.17
N MET A 175 -24.06 7.16 47.00
CA MET A 175 -23.94 8.60 47.25
C MET A 175 -23.22 8.90 48.57
N ASN A 176 -22.09 8.24 48.83
CA ASN A 176 -21.13 8.71 49.83
C ASN A 176 -19.77 8.06 49.64
N LEU A 177 -18.92 8.60 48.77
CA LEU A 177 -17.46 8.62 48.93
C LEU A 177 -16.83 9.53 47.87
N GLY A 178 -16.12 10.57 48.31
CA GLY A 178 -14.99 11.14 47.57
C GLY A 178 -15.23 12.44 46.80
N SER A 179 -15.53 13.52 47.52
CA SER A 179 -15.42 14.90 47.05
C SER A 179 -13.94 15.33 46.99
N GLY A 180 -13.46 15.80 45.84
CA GLY A 180 -12.21 16.55 45.69
C GLY A 180 -12.30 17.49 44.47
N PRO A 181 -11.87 18.77 44.54
CA PRO A 181 -12.26 19.79 43.56
C PRO A 181 -11.37 19.79 42.31
N LEU A 182 -12.00 19.95 41.15
CA LEU A 182 -11.38 20.31 39.86
C LEU A 182 -10.69 21.68 39.93
N PRO A 183 -9.53 21.89 39.27
CA PRO A 183 -9.15 23.20 38.81
C PRO A 183 -9.80 23.48 37.45
N ARG A 184 -10.63 24.52 37.48
CA ARG A 184 -11.24 25.21 36.35
C ARG A 184 -10.17 25.86 35.46
N ALA A 185 -10.49 25.88 34.16
CA ALA A 185 -9.82 26.62 33.11
C ALA A 185 -9.31 28.00 33.56
N SER A 186 -8.03 28.28 33.29
CA SER A 186 -7.49 29.63 33.29
C SER A 186 -7.29 30.07 31.85
N ARG A 187 -8.13 31.03 31.42
CA ARG A 187 -7.82 31.90 30.28
C ARG A 187 -6.90 33.02 30.79
N SER A 188 -5.74 33.11 30.17
CA SER A 188 -4.81 34.25 30.16
C SER A 188 -3.74 33.88 29.14
N GLY A 189 -3.38 34.64 28.12
CA GLY A 189 -3.67 35.97 27.65
C GLY A 189 -2.61 36.22 26.57
N GLN A 190 -3.03 36.65 25.39
CA GLN A 190 -2.27 37.22 24.27
C GLN A 190 -0.74 37.06 24.26
N GLY A 191 -0.27 36.24 23.32
CA GLY A 191 0.98 36.41 22.60
C GLY A 191 0.70 36.08 21.13
N ALA A 192 0.89 37.05 20.24
CA ALA A 192 0.70 36.88 18.81
C ALA A 192 1.81 35.97 18.27
N ASP A 193 1.44 34.73 17.98
CA ASP A 193 2.06 33.94 16.94
C ASP A 193 0.91 33.22 16.24
N THR A 194 0.79 33.36 14.93
CA THR A 194 -0.22 32.65 14.13
C THR A 194 0.17 31.18 14.05
N SER A 195 0.12 30.48 15.17
CA SER A 195 0.23 29.02 15.24
C SER A 195 -1.12 28.46 14.80
N GLN A 196 -1.28 28.29 13.49
CA GLN A 196 -2.41 27.58 12.92
C GLN A 196 -2.47 26.17 13.56
N GLU A 197 -3.57 25.84 14.22
CA GLU A 197 -3.78 24.52 14.81
C GLU A 197 -3.67 23.46 13.71
N PRO A 198 -2.99 22.32 13.95
CA PRO A 198 -2.93 21.25 12.95
C PRO A 198 -4.35 20.78 12.61
N LEU A 199 -4.57 20.47 11.33
CA LEU A 199 -5.80 19.85 10.84
C LEU A 199 -6.07 18.52 11.56
N ALA A 200 -5.00 17.76 11.81
CA ALA A 200 -5.06 16.52 12.54
C ALA A 200 -3.70 16.18 13.18
N THR A 201 -3.74 15.33 14.21
CA THR A 201 -2.55 14.73 14.81
C THR A 201 -2.79 13.24 14.98
N PHE A 202 -1.91 12.43 14.41
CA PHE A 202 -1.96 10.97 14.43
C PHE A 202 -0.72 10.42 15.09
N ARG A 203 -0.85 9.21 15.66
CA ARG A 203 0.29 8.47 16.19
C ARG A 203 0.21 7.03 15.74
N THR A 204 1.31 6.54 15.21
CA THR A 204 1.46 5.15 14.79
C THR A 204 2.72 4.53 15.40
N ILE A 205 2.70 3.21 15.58
CA ILE A 205 3.76 2.46 16.23
C ILE A 205 4.03 1.20 15.42
N TYR A 206 5.20 1.16 14.78
CA TYR A 206 5.77 -0.09 14.30
C TYR A 206 6.35 -0.88 15.48
N ALA A 207 6.09 -2.18 15.53
CA ALA A 207 6.72 -3.11 16.46
C ALA A 207 7.17 -4.37 15.71
N LEU A 208 8.33 -4.92 16.10
CA LEU A 208 8.87 -6.15 15.52
C LEU A 208 7.86 -7.29 15.64
N GLY A 209 7.57 -7.94 14.52
CA GLY A 209 6.48 -8.92 14.40
C GLY A 209 5.30 -8.42 13.57
N ASP A 210 5.16 -7.12 13.37
CA ASP A 210 4.17 -6.54 12.48
C ASP A 210 4.70 -6.48 11.04
N ASP A 211 4.70 -7.64 10.37
CA ASP A 211 5.26 -7.81 9.02
C ASP A 211 4.41 -7.19 7.89
N LEU A 212 3.25 -6.64 8.25
CA LEU A 212 2.26 -5.99 7.37
C LEU A 212 1.99 -4.53 7.78
N TYR A 213 2.83 -3.95 8.63
CA TYR A 213 2.69 -2.57 9.08
C TYR A 213 2.62 -1.58 7.91
N ASP A 214 1.46 -0.93 7.78
CA ASP A 214 1.13 0.05 6.73
C ASP A 214 -0.10 0.88 7.20
N ASP A 215 0.14 1.80 8.14
CA ASP A 215 -0.91 2.63 8.72
C ASP A 215 -1.17 3.87 7.85
N SER A 216 -2.44 4.14 7.54
CA SER A 216 -2.88 5.33 6.82
C SER A 216 -3.95 6.13 7.58
N PHE A 217 -3.92 7.45 7.40
CA PHE A 217 -4.77 8.40 8.10
C PHE A 217 -5.30 9.47 7.15
N SER A 218 -6.62 9.61 7.08
CA SER A 218 -7.29 10.65 6.30
C SER A 218 -7.14 12.02 6.95
N ILE A 219 -6.78 13.01 6.15
CA ILE A 219 -6.72 14.42 6.53
C ILE A 219 -7.99 15.10 6.02
N GLU A 220 -8.80 15.61 6.94
CA GLU A 220 -10.07 16.26 6.64
C GLU A 220 -10.07 17.71 7.11
N SER A 221 -10.91 18.54 6.50
CA SER A 221 -11.18 19.89 6.98
C SER A 221 -12.02 19.87 8.25
N GLY A 222 -12.13 21.01 8.94
CA GLY A 222 -13.06 21.15 10.07
C GLY A 222 -14.54 20.93 9.73
N THR A 223 -14.91 20.90 8.43
CA THR A 223 -16.25 20.59 7.92
C THR A 223 -16.41 19.11 7.51
N GLY A 224 -15.35 18.30 7.58
CA GLY A 224 -15.34 16.89 7.19
C GLY A 224 -15.06 16.66 5.70
N ASP A 225 -14.54 17.66 4.98
CA ASP A 225 -14.15 17.48 3.58
C ASP A 225 -12.78 16.81 3.49
N PHE A 226 -12.66 15.76 2.69
CA PHE A 226 -11.38 15.10 2.45
C PHE A 226 -10.39 16.04 1.73
N LEU A 227 -9.23 16.26 2.35
CA LEU A 227 -8.14 17.10 1.84
C LEU A 227 -6.95 16.27 1.35
N GLY A 228 -6.68 15.12 1.96
CA GLY A 228 -5.56 14.25 1.60
C GLY A 228 -5.42 13.08 2.56
N GLU A 229 -4.32 12.34 2.44
CA GLU A 229 -4.02 11.20 3.29
C GLU A 229 -2.52 11.16 3.60
N CYS A 230 -2.16 10.71 4.80
CA CYS A 230 -0.75 10.46 5.14
C CYS A 230 -0.63 9.12 5.86
N GLY A 231 0.56 8.55 5.83
CA GLY A 231 0.77 7.24 6.45
C GLY A 231 2.23 6.88 6.65
N VAL A 232 2.43 5.75 7.31
CA VAL A 232 3.74 5.13 7.51
C VAL A 232 3.65 3.64 7.22
N GLY A 233 4.52 3.16 6.33
CA GLY A 233 4.63 1.74 5.98
C GLY A 233 6.06 1.22 6.01
N ILE A 234 6.21 -0.09 5.82
CA ILE A 234 7.52 -0.75 5.71
C ILE A 234 8.19 -0.37 4.39
N GLY A 235 9.36 0.27 4.46
CA GLY A 235 10.15 0.65 3.29
C GLY A 235 11.23 -0.35 2.90
N ASP A 236 11.84 -1.03 3.87
CA ASP A 236 12.91 -2.00 3.60
C ASP A 236 13.03 -3.03 4.71
N VAL A 237 13.59 -4.20 4.36
CA VAL A 237 13.89 -5.27 5.31
C VAL A 237 15.33 -5.75 5.12
N ILE A 238 15.98 -6.12 6.22
CA ILE A 238 17.34 -6.64 6.23
C ILE A 238 17.38 -8.11 6.68
N GLY A 239 18.24 -8.89 6.00
CA GLY A 239 18.44 -10.29 6.32
C GLY A 239 17.29 -11.17 5.85
N VAL A 240 17.15 -12.33 6.49
CA VAL A 240 16.14 -13.35 6.18
C VAL A 240 15.52 -13.89 7.47
N GLY A 241 14.29 -14.41 7.37
CA GLY A 241 13.56 -15.04 8.47
C GLY A 241 12.38 -14.22 8.97
N ASP A 242 11.57 -14.87 9.82
CA ASP A 242 10.40 -14.29 10.47
C ASP A 242 10.69 -14.08 11.97
N PRO A 243 10.23 -12.97 12.58
CA PRO A 243 9.56 -11.85 11.92
C PRO A 243 10.52 -11.03 11.04
N LYS A 244 9.97 -10.31 10.05
CA LYS A 244 10.76 -9.45 9.17
C LYS A 244 11.44 -8.36 9.99
N LYS A 245 12.72 -8.16 9.71
CA LYS A 245 13.55 -7.15 10.38
C LYS A 245 13.56 -5.88 9.53
N VAL A 246 12.71 -4.93 9.88
CA VAL A 246 12.49 -3.70 9.12
C VAL A 246 13.66 -2.73 9.31
N SER A 247 14.36 -2.42 8.21
CA SER A 247 15.52 -1.52 8.16
C SER A 247 15.18 -0.10 7.74
N ALA A 248 14.01 0.13 7.13
CA ALA A 248 13.52 1.46 6.78
C ALA A 248 11.99 1.53 6.81
N LEU A 249 11.46 2.71 7.11
CA LEU A 249 10.04 3.05 7.07
C LEU A 249 9.81 4.12 6.01
N GLU A 250 8.71 4.03 5.27
CA GLU A 250 8.28 5.06 4.32
C GLU A 250 7.20 5.90 4.99
N VAL A 251 7.45 7.20 5.13
CA VAL A 251 6.43 8.19 5.50
C VAL A 251 5.97 8.84 4.21
N TRP A 252 4.66 8.89 3.98
CA TRP A 252 4.10 9.42 2.73
C TRP A 252 2.96 10.40 2.97
N LEU A 253 2.77 11.31 2.02
CA LEU A 253 1.72 12.32 2.00
C LEU A 253 1.11 12.40 0.60
N PHE A 254 -0.20 12.18 0.53
CA PHE A 254 -1.04 12.38 -0.63
C PHE A 254 -1.95 13.60 -0.40
N ASP A 255 -2.09 14.43 -1.43
CA ASP A 255 -2.94 15.62 -1.43
C ASP A 255 -4.01 15.47 -2.51
N LYS A 256 -5.28 15.74 -2.20
CA LYS A 256 -6.37 15.62 -3.17
C LYS A 256 -6.18 16.51 -4.41
N ASN A 257 -5.47 17.64 -4.26
CA ASN A 257 -5.22 18.61 -5.33
C ASN A 257 -3.89 18.36 -6.06
N ASP A 258 -3.10 17.36 -5.64
CA ASP A 258 -1.82 16.99 -6.22
C ASP A 258 -1.82 15.51 -6.62
N ILE A 259 -1.49 15.20 -7.87
CA ILE A 259 -1.46 13.81 -8.33
C ILE A 259 -0.21 13.05 -7.87
N GLN A 260 0.76 13.74 -7.26
CA GLN A 260 2.00 13.15 -6.78
C GLN A 260 1.95 12.92 -5.27
N THR A 261 2.31 11.70 -4.85
CA THR A 261 2.58 11.39 -3.46
C THR A 261 4.01 11.77 -3.13
N VAL A 262 4.20 12.53 -2.05
CA VAL A 262 5.52 12.85 -1.51
C VAL A 262 5.89 11.75 -0.52
N THR A 263 7.07 11.17 -0.68
CA THR A 263 7.57 10.09 0.19
C THR A 263 8.94 10.42 0.76
N LYS A 264 9.10 10.23 2.06
CA LYS A 264 10.36 10.28 2.81
C LYS A 264 10.67 8.88 3.32
N VAL A 265 11.92 8.43 3.19
CA VAL A 265 12.34 7.11 3.66
C VAL A 265 13.16 7.28 4.93
N LEU A 266 12.55 6.97 6.08
CA LEU A 266 13.20 6.94 7.39
C LEU A 266 14.02 5.65 7.54
N MET A 267 15.34 5.77 7.44
CA MET A 267 16.28 4.65 7.40
C MET A 267 16.93 4.39 8.77
N SER A 268 17.22 3.12 9.07
CA SER A 268 18.08 2.76 10.20
C SER A 268 19.49 3.34 10.00
N ARG A 269 20.26 3.50 11.09
CA ARG A 269 21.60 4.08 11.01
C ARG A 269 22.52 3.27 10.09
N TYR A 270 22.42 1.94 10.15
CA TYR A 270 23.14 1.06 9.24
C TYR A 270 22.71 1.27 7.78
N ALA A 271 21.39 1.25 7.50
CA ALA A 271 20.87 1.38 6.14
C ALA A 271 21.25 2.73 5.51
N PHE A 272 21.27 3.80 6.31
CA PHE A 272 21.65 5.15 5.87
C PHE A 272 23.15 5.26 5.52
N GLN A 273 24.01 4.51 6.20
CA GLN A 273 25.47 4.53 5.98
C GLN A 273 25.93 3.57 4.87
N ASP A 274 25.16 2.52 4.60
CA ASP A 274 25.45 1.58 3.51
C ASP A 274 25.08 2.18 2.15
N GLY A 275 26.08 2.52 1.34
CA GLY A 275 25.86 3.21 0.06
C GLY A 275 24.96 2.44 -0.92
N ALA A 276 24.99 1.11 -0.90
CA ALA A 276 24.14 0.30 -1.77
C ALA A 276 22.66 0.37 -1.32
N THR A 277 22.40 0.21 -0.03
CA THR A 277 21.06 0.30 0.56
C THR A 277 20.50 1.72 0.46
N HIS A 278 21.32 2.73 0.77
CA HIS A 278 20.95 4.14 0.61
C HIS A 278 20.52 4.47 -0.82
N ASN A 279 21.32 4.09 -1.82
CA ASN A 279 20.98 4.36 -3.23
C ASN A 279 19.72 3.61 -3.68
N ARG A 280 19.50 2.38 -3.20
CA ARG A 280 18.26 1.62 -3.48
C ARG A 280 17.04 2.33 -2.89
N LEU A 281 17.13 2.81 -1.66
CA LEU A 281 16.02 3.48 -0.97
C LEU A 281 15.77 4.90 -1.45
N ALA A 282 16.80 5.59 -1.95
CA ALA A 282 16.64 6.88 -2.64
C ALA A 282 15.78 6.81 -3.91
N ALA A 283 15.62 5.62 -4.51
CA ALA A 283 14.71 5.42 -5.64
C ALA A 283 13.24 5.35 -5.24
N LYS A 284 12.93 5.17 -3.94
CA LYS A 284 11.56 5.08 -3.42
C LYS A 284 11.02 6.39 -2.85
N GLY A 285 11.91 7.26 -2.38
CA GLY A 285 11.59 8.55 -1.78
C GLY A 285 12.85 9.22 -1.28
N ASP A 286 12.71 10.40 -0.68
CA ASP A 286 13.85 11.16 -0.18
C ASP A 286 14.39 10.56 1.13
N PRO A 287 15.65 10.05 1.17
CA PRO A 287 16.23 9.41 2.34
C PRO A 287 16.36 10.35 3.54
N SER A 288 16.11 9.83 4.74
CA SER A 288 16.32 10.55 5.99
C SER A 288 16.70 9.56 7.09
N LEU A 289 17.64 9.95 7.95
CA LEU A 289 18.05 9.11 9.07
C LEU A 289 16.95 9.09 10.14
N ALA A 290 16.52 7.90 10.57
CA ALA A 290 15.62 7.75 11.69
C ALA A 290 16.39 7.91 13.00
N GLU A 291 16.14 8.99 13.73
CA GLU A 291 16.69 9.24 15.07
C GLU A 291 15.57 9.62 16.04
N SER A 292 15.66 9.18 17.30
CA SER A 292 14.69 9.58 18.32
C SER A 292 14.71 11.09 18.52
N GLY A 293 13.53 11.72 18.49
CA GLY A 293 13.36 13.18 18.47
C GLY A 293 13.52 13.83 17.10
N GLY A 294 13.95 13.08 16.08
CA GLY A 294 14.11 13.55 14.71
C GLY A 294 12.78 13.99 14.09
N VAL A 295 12.83 15.02 13.25
CA VAL A 295 11.66 15.60 12.59
C VAL A 295 11.93 15.72 11.11
N ILE A 296 11.00 15.24 10.29
CA ILE A 296 10.99 15.42 8.84
C ILE A 296 9.69 16.07 8.40
N TYR A 297 9.74 16.75 7.25
CA TYR A 297 8.59 17.43 6.67
C TYR A 297 8.28 16.87 5.28
N LEU A 298 6.99 16.64 5.03
CA LEU A 298 6.44 16.28 3.73
C LEU A 298 5.54 17.42 3.30
N GLN A 299 5.71 17.88 2.07
CA GLN A 299 5.08 19.11 1.60
C GLN A 299 4.53 18.91 0.19
N THR A 300 3.23 19.10 0.03
CA THR A 300 2.55 19.17 -1.26
C THR A 300 2.16 20.63 -1.55
N ALA A 301 1.33 20.82 -2.58
CA ALA A 301 0.76 22.12 -2.90
C ALA A 301 -0.12 22.70 -1.77
N SER A 302 -0.98 21.90 -1.14
CA SER A 302 -1.97 22.40 -0.17
C SER A 302 -1.85 21.81 1.23
N LEU A 303 -0.98 20.81 1.43
CA LEU A 303 -0.78 20.14 2.72
C LEU A 303 0.70 20.11 3.12
N GLU A 304 0.92 20.11 4.42
CA GLU A 304 2.20 19.82 5.04
C GLU A 304 2.01 18.82 6.16
N VAL A 305 2.89 17.82 6.23
CA VAL A 305 2.96 16.87 7.35
C VAL A 305 4.33 16.96 8.00
N GLU A 306 4.34 17.25 9.30
CA GLU A 306 5.49 17.06 10.19
C GLU A 306 5.41 15.63 10.72
N ALA A 307 6.42 14.82 10.43
CA ALA A 307 6.58 13.51 11.04
C ALA A 307 7.72 13.55 12.05
N ARG A 308 7.37 13.33 13.32
CA ARG A 308 8.31 13.29 14.44
C ARG A 308 8.49 11.85 14.92
N VAL A 309 9.73 11.40 14.95
CA VAL A 309 10.09 10.12 15.59
C VAL A 309 10.11 10.35 17.09
N VAL A 310 9.08 9.90 17.80
CA VAL A 310 8.91 10.13 19.25
C VAL A 310 9.77 9.17 20.07
N ASP A 311 9.83 7.91 19.65
CA ASP A 311 10.62 6.85 20.28
C ASP A 311 11.17 5.93 19.19
N LEU A 312 12.42 5.51 19.34
CA LEU A 312 13.06 4.58 18.41
C LEU A 312 13.93 3.61 19.19
N VAL A 313 13.65 2.32 19.01
CA VAL A 313 14.42 1.21 19.60
C VAL A 313 14.90 0.31 18.48
N TYR A 314 16.20 0.09 18.42
CA TYR A 314 16.80 -0.87 17.49
C TYR A 314 16.73 -2.28 18.07
N GLY A 315 16.52 -3.26 17.19
CA GLY A 315 16.57 -4.66 17.59
C GLY A 315 18.00 -5.16 17.75
N GLU A 316 18.18 -6.11 18.65
CA GLU A 316 19.46 -6.78 18.89
C GLU A 316 19.52 -8.16 18.20
N GLY A 317 20.74 -8.69 18.00
CA GLY A 317 20.94 -10.06 17.55
C GLY A 317 22.14 -10.24 16.62
N ALA A 318 22.01 -11.19 15.69
CA ALA A 318 23.09 -11.58 14.78
C ALA A 318 23.27 -10.66 13.55
N LEU A 319 22.38 -9.68 13.36
CA LEU A 319 22.53 -8.66 12.31
C LEU A 319 23.44 -7.53 12.78
N PRO A 320 23.98 -6.69 11.87
CA PRO A 320 24.74 -5.51 12.26
C PRO A 320 23.99 -4.65 13.29
N PRO A 321 24.68 -4.00 14.24
CA PRO A 321 24.04 -3.08 15.19
C PRO A 321 23.28 -1.98 14.47
N GLU A 322 22.16 -1.53 15.07
CA GLU A 322 21.36 -0.41 14.57
C GLU A 322 20.87 -0.60 13.13
N SER A 323 20.62 -1.85 12.73
CA SER A 323 20.26 -2.20 11.35
C SER A 323 18.78 -2.37 11.10
N PHE A 324 18.00 -2.69 12.13
CA PHE A 324 16.56 -2.82 12.05
C PHE A 324 15.88 -2.34 13.32
N PHE A 325 14.62 -1.93 13.19
CA PHE A 325 13.83 -1.41 14.30
C PHE A 325 13.19 -2.57 15.08
N GLU A 326 13.26 -2.50 16.40
CA GLU A 326 12.39 -3.28 17.28
C GLU A 326 11.06 -2.55 17.50
N ARG A 327 11.13 -1.22 17.66
CA ARG A 327 9.96 -0.35 17.80
C ARG A 327 10.27 1.03 17.24
N ALA A 328 9.31 1.62 16.53
CA ALA A 328 9.35 3.01 16.13
C ALA A 328 7.99 3.66 16.37
N THR A 329 7.94 4.72 17.18
CA THR A 329 6.73 5.52 17.41
C THR A 329 6.85 6.82 16.63
N ILE A 330 5.91 7.08 15.74
CA ILE A 330 5.91 8.27 14.89
C ILE A 330 4.62 9.05 15.15
N GLU A 331 4.77 10.34 15.42
CA GLU A 331 3.68 11.29 15.46
C GLU A 331 3.64 12.05 14.13
N LEU A 332 2.47 12.07 13.50
CA LEU A 332 2.20 12.81 12.27
C LEU A 332 1.28 13.98 12.61
N ARG A 333 1.67 15.19 12.25
CA ARG A 333 0.83 16.39 12.39
C ARG A 333 0.62 16.96 11.01
N ALA A 334 -0.64 17.20 10.64
CA ALA A 334 -1.01 17.70 9.33
C ALA A 334 -1.45 19.16 9.42
N TRP A 335 -1.01 20.00 8.49
CA TRP A 335 -1.43 21.39 8.34
C TRP A 335 -1.91 21.67 6.92
N SER A 336 -2.83 22.61 6.80
CA SER A 336 -3.13 23.23 5.51
C SER A 336 -2.04 24.24 5.22
N ARG A 337 -1.47 24.19 4.01
CA ARG A 337 -0.62 25.25 3.50
C ARG A 337 -1.50 26.32 2.89
N GLY A 338 -1.41 27.53 3.44
CA GLY A 338 -1.88 28.72 2.74
C GLY A 338 -0.95 29.01 1.56
N ASN A 339 -1.53 29.29 0.40
CA ASN A 339 -0.80 29.96 -0.69
C ASN A 339 -0.34 31.37 -0.26
#